data_AF-A0A962J3W9-F1
#
_entry.id   AF-A0A962J3W9-F1
#
_cell.length_a   1.000
_cell.length_b   1.000
_cell.length_c   1.000
_cell.angle_alpha   90.00
_cell.angle_beta   90.00
_cell.angle_gamma   90.00
#
_symmetry.space_group_name_H-M   'P 1'
#
loop_
_entity.id
_entity.type
_entity.pdbx_description
1 polymer ?
#
loop_
_entity_poly.entity_id
_entity_poly.type
_entity_poly.pdbx_seq_one_letter_code
_entity_poly.pdbx_strand_id
1 'polypeptide(L)'
;MKPFFPLSSFRLGYCLVLTSALVLAGCGVGHPTGGKADSAEALLDAEGEWTLVEEDRTPEPVKHHMDVRKQVDPTQLSKSRSYTENVAHDGTNEEVHFRVLRLERQMADLRQDVDDIKPKVDSLMTRQAAAKAVQPKPVHKTKAVSGGPLRVTGLRAGQHPGKARLVLDVSGAAKFSYDLDNNEKLLVIELPDVAWDTTSERSLSGFVPLKGYSAQKSGKGTRLVVNLSVASKIVMSTAMKPNHKYGHRVVFDIAPL
;
A
#
# COMPACT_ATOMS: atom_id res chain seq x y z
N MET A 1 -5.54 22.61 60.92
CA MET A 1 -5.63 21.39 61.76
C MET A 1 -5.83 20.19 60.84
N LYS A 2 -4.87 19.26 60.82
CA LYS A 2 -4.99 17.91 60.23
C LYS A 2 -5.64 16.97 61.26
N PRO A 3 -6.27 15.87 60.83
CA PRO A 3 -5.61 14.56 61.00
C PRO A 3 -5.71 13.71 59.72
N PHE A 4 -4.63 13.05 59.25
CA PHE A 4 -3.98 11.85 59.79
C PHE A 4 -4.86 10.60 59.64
N PHE A 5 -4.67 9.85 58.54
CA PHE A 5 -5.09 8.45 58.40
C PHE A 5 -3.94 7.62 57.79
N PRO A 6 -3.77 6.35 58.20
CA PRO A 6 -2.48 5.68 58.19
C PRO A 6 -2.28 4.71 57.02
N LEU A 7 -1.00 4.33 56.86
CA LEU A 7 -0.48 3.27 56.02
C LEU A 7 -1.17 1.92 56.26
N SER A 8 -1.40 1.16 55.18
CA SER A 8 -1.53 -0.29 55.26
C SER A 8 -0.47 -0.96 54.38
N SER A 9 0.36 -1.73 55.06
CA SER A 9 1.42 -2.58 54.56
C SER A 9 0.83 -3.85 53.93
N PHE A 10 1.26 -4.24 52.73
CA PHE A 10 1.10 -5.60 52.24
C PHE A 10 2.47 -6.26 52.07
N ARG A 11 2.65 -7.35 52.79
CA ARG A 11 3.85 -8.19 52.86
C ARG A 11 3.90 -9.20 51.72
N LEU A 12 5.12 -9.43 51.22
CA LEU A 12 5.82 -10.70 50.96
C LEU A 12 5.02 -11.91 50.42
N GLY A 13 5.45 -12.46 49.27
CA GLY A 13 5.08 -13.79 48.80
C GLY A 13 5.91 -14.29 47.62
N TYR A 14 6.84 -15.20 47.89
CA TYR A 14 7.69 -15.99 47.00
C TYR A 14 6.96 -16.71 45.83
N CYS A 15 7.61 -16.82 44.66
CA CYS A 15 7.51 -18.01 43.78
C CYS A 15 8.72 -18.03 42.83
N LEU A 16 9.78 -18.75 43.19
CA LEU A 16 10.15 -20.09 42.66
C LEU A 16 10.53 -20.11 41.17
N VAL A 17 11.85 -20.10 41.01
CA VAL A 17 12.72 -20.59 39.93
C VAL A 17 12.13 -21.74 39.11
N LEU A 18 12.18 -21.61 37.78
CA LEU A 18 12.24 -22.74 36.84
C LEU A 18 12.87 -22.30 35.50
N THR A 19 14.18 -22.14 35.50
CA THR A 19 14.99 -22.03 34.29
C THR A 19 15.20 -23.42 33.71
N SER A 20 14.47 -23.72 32.63
CA SER A 20 14.68 -24.93 31.84
C SER A 20 15.87 -24.76 30.90
N ALA A 21 16.72 -25.77 30.89
CA ALA A 21 17.95 -25.86 30.13
C ALA A 21 17.71 -25.91 28.61
N LEU A 22 18.57 -25.20 27.90
CA LEU A 22 18.78 -25.22 26.46
C LEU A 22 19.79 -26.33 26.14
N VAL A 23 19.45 -27.27 25.25
CA VAL A 23 20.43 -28.15 24.59
C VAL A 23 20.12 -28.23 23.09
N LEU A 24 21.22 -28.08 22.34
CA LEU A 24 21.42 -27.96 20.90
C LEU A 24 21.05 -29.22 20.09
N ALA A 25 20.78 -28.99 18.79
CA ALA A 25 21.45 -29.62 17.63
C ALA A 25 20.46 -30.03 16.53
N GLY A 26 20.71 -29.53 15.32
CA GLY A 26 19.99 -29.93 14.11
C GLY A 26 20.62 -29.27 12.88
N CYS A 27 21.61 -29.94 12.30
CA CYS A 27 22.19 -29.65 10.99
C CYS A 27 21.14 -29.86 9.88
N GLY A 28 21.17 -29.06 8.81
CA GLY A 28 20.36 -29.38 7.62
C GLY A 28 20.35 -28.36 6.49
N VAL A 29 21.27 -28.56 5.53
CA VAL A 29 21.14 -28.28 4.09
C VAL A 29 21.04 -26.81 3.63
N GLY A 30 22.15 -26.33 3.05
CA GLY A 30 22.26 -25.03 2.41
C GLY A 30 21.42 -24.90 1.14
N HIS A 31 20.63 -23.83 1.09
CA HIS A 31 20.13 -23.23 -0.14
C HIS A 31 21.12 -22.13 -0.57
N PRO A 32 21.42 -21.95 -1.87
CA PRO A 32 22.17 -20.79 -2.33
C PRO A 32 21.32 -19.54 -2.05
N THR A 33 21.70 -18.79 -1.02
CA THR A 33 21.15 -17.48 -0.72
C THR A 33 21.64 -16.52 -1.79
N GLY A 34 20.74 -16.09 -2.68
CA GLY A 34 20.95 -14.91 -3.50
C GLY A 34 21.14 -13.70 -2.59
N GLY A 35 22.41 -13.37 -2.32
CA GLY A 35 22.79 -12.18 -1.58
C GLY A 35 22.34 -10.95 -2.34
N LYS A 36 21.56 -10.08 -1.70
CA LYS A 36 21.34 -8.73 -2.20
C LYS A 36 22.68 -8.01 -2.07
N ALA A 37 23.26 -7.61 -3.20
CA ALA A 37 24.41 -6.73 -3.21
C ALA A 37 23.95 -5.36 -2.69
N ASP A 38 24.40 -5.00 -1.49
CA ASP A 38 24.02 -3.75 -0.82
C ASP A 38 24.85 -2.54 -1.33
N SER A 39 25.75 -2.75 -2.28
CA SER A 39 26.53 -1.70 -2.94
C SER A 39 26.87 -2.06 -4.39
N ALA A 40 27.02 -1.05 -5.24
CA ALA A 40 27.40 -1.24 -6.65
C ALA A 40 28.83 -1.80 -6.82
N GLU A 41 29.73 -1.54 -5.86
CA GLU A 41 31.08 -2.11 -5.82
C GLU A 41 31.04 -3.64 -5.58
N ALA A 42 30.09 -4.13 -4.76
CA ALA A 42 29.93 -5.56 -4.49
C ALA A 42 29.39 -6.37 -5.69
N LEU A 43 28.88 -5.70 -6.73
CA LEU A 43 28.52 -6.34 -8.00
C LEU A 43 29.74 -6.54 -8.92
N LEU A 44 30.82 -5.80 -8.73
CA LEU A 44 32.04 -5.91 -9.53
C LEU A 44 33.02 -6.94 -8.97
N ASP A 45 33.06 -7.09 -7.64
CA ASP A 45 33.91 -8.09 -6.95
C ASP A 45 33.29 -9.51 -6.94
N ALA A 46 32.09 -9.68 -7.49
CA ALA A 46 31.49 -11.00 -7.66
C ALA A 46 32.25 -11.75 -8.76
N GLU A 47 33.35 -12.42 -8.39
CA GLU A 47 34.13 -13.36 -9.20
C GLU A 47 33.34 -14.66 -9.49
N GLY A 48 32.09 -14.51 -9.97
CA GLY A 48 31.26 -15.60 -10.47
C GLY A 48 31.52 -15.85 -11.96
N GLU A 49 31.47 -17.11 -12.36
CA GLU A 49 31.52 -17.53 -13.76
C GLU A 49 30.36 -16.89 -14.52
N TRP A 50 30.65 -15.84 -15.29
CA TRP A 50 29.69 -15.17 -16.15
C TRP A 50 29.31 -16.11 -17.29
N THR A 51 28.22 -16.84 -17.10
CA THR A 51 27.57 -17.52 -18.22
C THR A 51 26.84 -16.46 -19.02
N LEU A 52 27.37 -16.19 -20.22
CA LEU A 52 26.72 -15.34 -21.20
C LEU A 52 25.40 -16.01 -21.58
N VAL A 53 24.32 -15.63 -20.91
CA VAL A 53 22.97 -15.97 -21.35
C VAL A 53 22.65 -15.05 -22.52
N GLU A 54 23.10 -15.45 -23.72
CA GLU A 54 22.55 -14.92 -24.95
C GLU A 54 21.09 -15.37 -25.00
N GLU A 55 20.23 -14.53 -24.44
CA GLU A 55 18.79 -14.63 -24.62
C GLU A 55 18.55 -14.69 -26.12
N ASP A 56 17.99 -15.81 -26.61
CA ASP A 56 17.71 -16.12 -28.02
C ASP A 56 16.95 -14.95 -28.67
N ARG A 57 17.69 -13.95 -29.15
CA ARG A 57 17.13 -12.84 -29.91
C ARG A 57 16.66 -13.44 -31.21
N THR A 58 15.34 -13.59 -31.33
CA THR A 58 14.68 -13.99 -32.58
C THR A 58 15.31 -13.22 -33.75
N PRO A 59 15.95 -13.91 -34.71
CA PRO A 59 17.09 -13.34 -35.44
C PRO A 59 16.78 -12.32 -36.54
N GLU A 60 15.53 -11.86 -36.75
CA GLU A 60 15.27 -10.92 -37.85
C GLU A 60 14.20 -9.87 -37.51
N PRO A 61 14.59 -8.72 -36.92
CA PRO A 61 13.69 -7.58 -36.79
C PRO A 61 13.14 -7.10 -38.16
N VAL A 62 13.91 -7.31 -39.23
CA VAL A 62 13.51 -6.99 -40.61
C VAL A 62 12.33 -7.87 -41.07
N LYS A 63 12.34 -9.16 -40.74
CA LYS A 63 11.28 -10.09 -41.13
C LYS A 63 9.97 -9.78 -40.41
N HIS A 64 10.05 -9.47 -39.12
CA HIS A 64 8.89 -9.03 -38.36
C HIS A 64 8.28 -7.74 -38.95
N HIS A 65 9.11 -6.80 -39.40
CA HIS A 65 8.63 -5.58 -40.04
C HIS A 65 7.93 -5.85 -41.39
N MET A 66 8.46 -6.78 -42.18
CA MET A 66 7.86 -7.20 -43.45
C MET A 66 6.55 -7.96 -43.27
N ASP A 67 6.42 -8.78 -42.23
CA ASP A 67 5.21 -9.54 -41.95
C ASP A 67 4.06 -8.63 -41.48
N VAL A 68 4.35 -7.62 -40.66
CA VAL A 68 3.37 -6.60 -40.25
C VAL A 68 2.83 -5.82 -41.46
N ARG A 69 3.69 -5.51 -42.44
CA ARG A 69 3.26 -4.81 -43.68
C ARG A 69 2.24 -5.61 -44.49
N LYS A 70 2.31 -6.95 -44.48
CA LYS A 70 1.38 -7.82 -45.21
C LYS A 70 -0.01 -7.92 -44.55
N GLN A 71 -0.11 -7.64 -43.25
CA GLN A 71 -1.39 -7.64 -42.53
C GLN A 71 -2.23 -6.39 -42.77
N VAL A 72 -1.63 -5.32 -43.30
CA VAL A 72 -2.36 -4.09 -43.62
C VAL A 72 -2.99 -4.24 -45.01
N ASP A 73 -4.28 -4.57 -45.05
CA ASP A 73 -5.06 -4.65 -46.29
C ASP A 73 -5.54 -3.25 -46.69
N PRO A 74 -4.95 -2.61 -47.73
CA PRO A 74 -5.25 -1.23 -48.09
C PRO A 74 -6.68 -1.05 -48.61
N THR A 75 -7.36 -2.14 -48.98
CA THR A 75 -8.71 -2.11 -49.55
C THR A 75 -9.81 -1.86 -48.50
N GLN A 76 -9.54 -2.15 -47.22
CA GLN A 76 -10.47 -1.87 -46.12
C GLN A 76 -10.44 -0.41 -45.62
N LEU A 77 -9.49 0.41 -46.09
CA LEU A 77 -9.42 1.84 -45.75
C LEU A 77 -10.53 2.67 -46.42
N SER A 78 -11.28 2.12 -47.37
CA SER A 78 -12.41 2.81 -48.00
C SER A 78 -13.57 3.13 -47.03
N LYS A 79 -13.62 2.47 -45.86
CA LYS A 79 -14.60 2.76 -44.79
C LYS A 79 -14.11 3.78 -43.77
N SER A 80 -12.82 4.12 -43.72
CA SER A 80 -12.35 5.29 -42.98
C SER A 80 -12.70 6.53 -43.80
N ARG A 81 -13.98 6.91 -43.78
CA ARG A 81 -14.43 8.22 -44.27
C ARG A 81 -13.55 9.28 -43.61
N SER A 82 -12.82 10.02 -44.44
CA SER A 82 -11.95 11.10 -44.00
C SER A 82 -12.81 12.14 -43.27
N TYR A 83 -12.59 12.30 -41.97
CA TYR A 83 -13.21 13.36 -41.17
C TYR A 83 -12.86 14.79 -41.64
N THR A 84 -12.04 14.92 -42.68
CA THR A 84 -11.54 16.17 -43.23
C THR A 84 -12.38 16.74 -44.37
N GLU A 85 -13.39 16.03 -44.90
CA GLU A 85 -14.11 16.48 -46.11
C GLU A 85 -14.94 17.76 -45.89
N ASN A 86 -15.24 18.11 -44.63
CA ASN A 86 -16.00 19.33 -44.29
C ASN A 86 -15.15 20.45 -43.66
N VAL A 87 -13.82 20.33 -43.62
CA VAL A 87 -12.94 21.38 -43.08
C VAL A 87 -12.31 22.15 -44.24
N ALA A 88 -13.16 22.77 -45.05
CA ALA A 88 -12.74 23.77 -46.02
C ALA A 88 -13.02 25.17 -45.46
N HIS A 89 -11.99 26.01 -45.50
CA HIS A 89 -11.98 27.45 -45.24
C HIS A 89 -12.00 27.93 -43.79
N ASP A 90 -10.87 27.80 -43.10
CA ASP A 90 -10.22 29.00 -42.58
C ASP A 90 -8.70 28.75 -42.51
N GLY A 91 -7.90 29.75 -42.89
CA GLY A 91 -6.45 29.65 -43.07
C GLY A 91 -5.65 29.51 -41.77
N THR A 92 -6.25 28.92 -40.74
CA THR A 92 -5.60 28.71 -39.45
C THR A 92 -5.72 27.24 -39.03
N ASN A 93 -4.55 26.67 -38.76
CA ASN A 93 -4.30 25.49 -37.94
C ASN A 93 -4.12 24.14 -38.63
N GLU A 94 -3.14 24.05 -39.53
CA GLU A 94 -2.40 22.79 -39.72
C GLU A 94 -1.95 22.19 -38.37
N GLU A 95 -1.58 23.03 -37.39
CA GLU A 95 -1.20 22.58 -36.05
C GLU A 95 -2.34 21.90 -35.27
N VAL A 96 -3.58 22.37 -35.39
CA VAL A 96 -4.74 21.71 -34.76
C VAL A 96 -4.99 20.37 -35.42
N HIS A 97 -4.84 20.28 -36.74
CA HIS A 97 -4.93 19.01 -37.46
C HIS A 97 -3.91 17.99 -36.96
N PHE A 98 -2.64 18.38 -36.82
CA PHE A 98 -1.60 17.50 -36.27
C PHE A 98 -1.86 17.11 -34.81
N ARG A 99 -2.41 18.01 -33.98
CA ARG A 99 -2.80 17.67 -32.59
C ARG A 99 -3.94 16.66 -32.54
N VAL A 100 -4.95 16.81 -33.39
CA VAL A 100 -6.08 15.88 -33.46
C VAL A 100 -5.61 14.49 -33.92
N LEU A 101 -4.79 14.41 -34.97
CA LEU A 101 -4.22 13.14 -35.43
C LEU A 101 -3.37 12.45 -34.36
N ARG A 102 -2.62 13.21 -33.56
CA ARG A 102 -1.83 12.67 -32.45
C ARG A 102 -2.72 12.12 -31.34
N LEU A 103 -3.78 12.84 -30.99
CA LEU A 103 -4.76 12.42 -29.98
C LEU A 103 -5.51 11.17 -30.42
N GLU A 104 -5.90 11.06 -31.69
CA GLU A 104 -6.56 9.88 -32.22
C GLU A 104 -5.68 8.63 -32.11
N ARG A 105 -4.38 8.75 -32.41
CA ARG A 105 -3.42 7.66 -32.24
C ARG A 105 -3.28 7.24 -30.77
N GLN A 106 -3.21 8.20 -29.86
CA GLN A 106 -3.16 7.91 -28.42
C GLN A 106 -4.44 7.26 -27.89
N MET A 107 -5.61 7.63 -28.43
CA MET A 107 -6.88 7.01 -28.05
C MET A 107 -7.06 5.59 -28.60
N ALA A 108 -6.46 5.27 -29.75
CA ALA A 108 -6.49 3.92 -30.31
C ALA A 108 -5.72 2.93 -29.42
N ASP A 109 -4.53 3.30 -28.97
CA ASP A 109 -3.70 2.48 -28.07
C ASP A 109 -4.42 2.22 -26.73
N LEU A 110 -5.06 3.25 -26.16
CA LEU A 110 -5.84 3.12 -24.92
C LEU A 110 -7.05 2.19 -25.04
N ARG A 111 -7.70 2.11 -26.20
CA ARG A 111 -8.84 1.19 -26.41
C ARG A 111 -8.37 -0.26 -26.40
N GLN A 112 -7.22 -0.53 -27.01
CA GLN A 112 -6.63 -1.86 -27.05
C GLN A 112 -6.26 -2.33 -25.63
N ASP A 113 -5.65 -1.45 -24.82
CA ASP A 113 -5.35 -1.75 -23.41
C ASP A 113 -6.60 -2.06 -22.59
N VAL A 114 -7.71 -1.32 -22.82
CA VAL A 114 -8.98 -1.57 -22.12
C VAL A 114 -9.58 -2.92 -22.49
N ASP A 115 -9.51 -3.31 -23.77
CA ASP A 115 -10.00 -4.62 -24.22
C ASP A 115 -9.16 -5.78 -23.65
N ASP A 116 -7.85 -5.59 -23.47
CA ASP A 116 -6.97 -6.56 -22.81
C ASP A 116 -7.21 -6.69 -21.30
N ILE A 117 -7.66 -5.61 -20.66
CA ILE A 117 -7.93 -5.58 -19.21
C ILE A 117 -9.32 -6.15 -18.88
N LYS A 118 -10.31 -5.97 -19.76
CA LYS A 118 -11.70 -6.41 -19.55
C LYS A 118 -11.84 -7.88 -19.12
N PRO A 119 -11.23 -8.89 -19.78
CA PRO A 119 -11.36 -10.28 -19.37
C PRO A 119 -10.71 -10.58 -18.00
N LYS A 120 -9.65 -9.83 -17.63
CA LYS A 120 -9.02 -9.98 -16.30
C LYS A 120 -9.96 -9.49 -15.20
N VAL A 121 -10.64 -8.36 -15.41
CA VAL A 121 -11.62 -7.83 -14.44
C VAL A 121 -12.82 -8.79 -14.29
N ASP A 122 -13.35 -9.32 -15.39
CA ASP A 122 -14.46 -10.27 -15.37
C ASP A 122 -14.10 -11.58 -14.63
N SER A 123 -12.86 -12.06 -14.81
CA SER A 123 -12.35 -13.25 -14.11
C SER A 123 -12.16 -13.03 -12.60
N LEU A 124 -11.78 -11.82 -12.18
CA LEU A 124 -11.65 -11.45 -10.77
C LEU A 124 -13.02 -11.32 -10.11
N MET A 125 -14.00 -10.73 -10.80
CA MET A 125 -15.38 -10.65 -10.30
C MET A 125 -16.02 -12.03 -10.16
N THR A 126 -15.76 -12.95 -11.10
CA THR A 126 -16.27 -14.33 -11.05
C THR A 126 -15.61 -15.16 -9.93
N ARG A 127 -14.30 -15.00 -9.69
CA ARG A 127 -13.61 -15.63 -8.54
C ARG A 127 -14.13 -15.11 -7.19
N GLN A 128 -14.52 -13.84 -7.12
CA GLN A 128 -15.04 -13.25 -5.89
C GLN A 128 -16.46 -13.73 -5.55
N ALA A 129 -17.24 -14.16 -6.55
CA ALA A 129 -18.56 -14.76 -6.36
C ALA A 129 -18.50 -16.24 -5.91
N ALA A 130 -17.53 -17.02 -6.40
CA ALA A 130 -17.40 -18.45 -6.05
C ALA A 130 -16.85 -18.70 -4.63
N ALA A 131 -16.10 -17.76 -4.05
CA ALA A 131 -15.51 -17.90 -2.71
C ALA A 131 -16.51 -17.68 -1.54
N LYS A 132 -17.81 -17.48 -1.82
CA LYS A 132 -18.82 -17.13 -0.81
C LYS A 132 -19.74 -18.30 -0.40
N ALA A 133 -19.52 -19.51 -0.91
CA ALA A 133 -20.45 -20.63 -0.72
C ALA A 133 -19.79 -21.91 -0.18
N VAL A 134 -19.04 -21.85 0.93
CA VAL A 134 -18.80 -23.05 1.78
C VAL A 134 -18.71 -22.60 3.25
N GLN A 135 -19.68 -22.98 4.08
CA GLN A 135 -19.54 -22.99 5.54
C GLN A 135 -19.22 -24.42 5.99
N PRO A 136 -18.43 -24.59 7.06
CA PRO A 136 -19.06 -25.07 8.31
C PRO A 136 -18.59 -24.36 9.60
N LYS A 137 -19.51 -24.31 10.58
CA LYS A 137 -19.33 -23.94 12.01
C LYS A 137 -18.65 -25.07 12.81
N PRO A 138 -18.37 -24.90 14.12
CA PRO A 138 -17.90 -23.75 14.91
C PRO A 138 -16.50 -24.09 15.50
N VAL A 139 -15.65 -23.15 15.93
CA VAL A 139 -15.42 -22.82 17.34
C VAL A 139 -14.41 -21.68 17.30
N HIS A 140 -14.84 -20.49 17.71
CA HIS A 140 -14.14 -19.55 18.59
C HIS A 140 -14.93 -18.25 18.54
N LYS A 141 -15.17 -17.67 19.72
CA LYS A 141 -15.94 -16.43 19.92
C LYS A 141 -15.19 -15.25 19.30
N THR A 142 -15.21 -15.11 17.97
CA THR A 142 -15.01 -13.79 17.35
C THR A 142 -16.28 -13.01 17.64
N LYS A 143 -16.19 -12.02 18.53
CA LYS A 143 -17.19 -10.94 18.60
C LYS A 143 -17.27 -10.32 17.20
N ALA A 144 -18.25 -10.74 16.42
CA ALA A 144 -18.72 -9.96 15.30
C ALA A 144 -19.23 -8.64 15.92
N VAL A 145 -18.45 -7.56 15.76
CA VAL A 145 -18.92 -6.24 16.14
C VAL A 145 -20.00 -5.87 15.13
N SER A 146 -21.24 -6.13 15.53
CA SER A 146 -22.47 -5.69 14.88
C SER A 146 -22.41 -4.19 14.60
N GLY A 147 -22.58 -3.80 13.33
CA GLY A 147 -23.18 -2.57 12.79
C GLY A 147 -23.21 -1.28 13.62
N GLY A 148 -22.22 -1.00 14.45
CA GLY A 148 -22.10 0.25 15.20
C GLY A 148 -21.44 1.34 14.35
N PRO A 149 -21.48 2.61 14.78
CA PRO A 149 -20.78 3.69 14.12
C PRO A 149 -19.29 3.33 13.92
N LEU A 150 -18.76 3.64 12.74
CA LEU A 150 -17.35 3.43 12.45
C LEU A 150 -16.51 4.30 13.38
N ARG A 151 -15.52 3.71 14.05
CA ARG A 151 -14.76 4.37 15.10
C ARG A 151 -13.33 3.87 15.20
N VAL A 152 -12.44 4.74 15.63
CA VAL A 152 -11.08 4.38 16.06
C VAL A 152 -11.15 3.91 17.51
N THR A 153 -10.80 2.65 17.73
CA THR A 153 -10.79 2.02 19.05
C THR A 153 -9.43 2.07 19.73
N GLY A 154 -8.36 2.31 18.96
CA GLY A 154 -7.01 2.39 19.49
C GLY A 154 -6.01 2.94 18.49
N LEU A 155 -4.90 3.46 19.01
CA LEU A 155 -3.76 3.90 18.24
C LEU A 155 -2.48 3.31 18.84
N ARG A 156 -1.65 2.73 17.98
CA ARG A 156 -0.39 2.09 18.33
C ARG A 156 0.75 2.67 17.50
N ALA A 157 1.89 2.87 18.12
CA ALA A 157 3.13 3.22 17.44
C ALA A 157 4.18 2.13 17.70
N GLY A 158 5.03 1.84 16.72
CA GLY A 158 6.12 0.88 16.85
C GLY A 158 7.31 1.26 15.99
N GLN A 159 8.52 1.00 16.49
CA GLN A 159 9.75 1.17 15.73
C GLN A 159 9.99 -0.05 14.84
N HIS A 160 10.35 0.19 13.59
CA HIS A 160 10.81 -0.81 12.64
C HIS A 160 12.16 -0.39 12.03
N PRO A 161 12.90 -1.31 11.39
CA PRO A 161 14.14 -0.97 10.70
C PRO A 161 13.92 0.13 9.66
N GLY A 162 14.55 1.29 9.85
CA GLY A 162 14.48 2.44 8.93
C GLY A 162 13.15 3.19 8.90
N LYS A 163 12.16 2.86 9.75
CA LYS A 163 10.83 3.49 9.74
C LYS A 163 10.08 3.33 11.06
N ALA A 164 9.19 4.26 11.37
CA ALA A 164 8.17 4.07 12.40
C ALA A 164 6.86 3.61 11.76
N ARG A 165 6.12 2.76 12.46
CA ARG A 165 4.77 2.33 12.06
C ARG A 165 3.74 2.89 13.02
N LEU A 166 2.77 3.60 12.47
CA LEU A 166 1.56 4.03 13.17
C LEU A 166 0.40 3.13 12.72
N VAL A 167 -0.32 2.55 13.68
CA VAL A 167 -1.46 1.68 13.43
C VAL A 167 -2.69 2.23 14.14
N LEU A 168 -3.74 2.46 13.38
CA LEU A 168 -5.07 2.80 13.88
C LEU A 168 -5.92 1.54 13.88
N ASP A 169 -6.38 1.12 15.05
CA ASP A 169 -7.35 0.03 15.20
C ASP A 169 -8.75 0.61 15.01
N VAL A 170 -9.48 0.13 14.01
CA VAL A 170 -10.80 0.64 13.62
C VAL A 170 -11.86 -0.46 13.72
N SER A 171 -13.09 -0.08 14.05
CA SER A 171 -14.21 -1.02 14.20
C SER A 171 -14.70 -1.61 12.88
N GLY A 172 -14.36 -0.99 11.75
CA GLY A 172 -14.82 -1.37 10.40
C GLY A 172 -13.88 -0.89 9.30
N ALA A 173 -14.26 -1.09 8.04
CA ALA A 173 -13.50 -0.60 6.90
C ALA A 173 -13.57 0.93 6.83
N ALA A 174 -12.46 1.60 7.16
CA ALA A 174 -12.36 3.05 7.15
C ALA A 174 -11.74 3.57 5.85
N LYS A 175 -12.33 4.65 5.32
CA LYS A 175 -11.69 5.50 4.31
C LYS A 175 -10.80 6.49 5.04
N PHE A 176 -9.70 6.88 4.39
CA PHE A 176 -8.78 7.86 4.94
C PHE A 176 -8.11 8.64 3.82
N SER A 177 -7.73 9.88 4.10
CA SER A 177 -6.79 10.68 3.33
C SER A 177 -5.69 11.18 4.27
N TYR A 178 -4.57 11.59 3.71
CA TYR A 178 -3.50 12.16 4.50
C TYR A 178 -2.77 13.23 3.70
N ASP A 179 -2.17 14.16 4.43
CA ASP A 179 -1.30 15.21 3.92
C ASP A 179 -0.05 15.29 4.80
N LEU A 180 1.11 15.43 4.17
CA LEU A 180 2.40 15.46 4.85
C LEU A 180 3.09 16.79 4.59
N ASP A 181 3.20 17.60 5.64
CA ASP A 181 3.93 18.85 5.61
C ASP A 181 5.28 18.68 6.31
N ASN A 182 6.35 18.67 5.51
CA ASN A 182 7.71 18.57 6.02
C ASN A 182 8.27 19.89 6.56
N ASN A 183 7.68 21.05 6.19
CA ASN A 183 8.08 22.35 6.72
C ASN A 183 7.60 22.49 8.17
N GLU A 184 6.35 22.12 8.42
CA GLU A 184 5.77 22.14 9.77
C GLU A 184 6.05 20.84 10.55
N LYS A 185 6.58 19.81 9.88
CA LYS A 185 6.81 18.46 10.43
C LYS A 185 5.51 17.85 10.97
N LEU A 186 4.45 17.98 10.19
CA LEU A 186 3.11 17.50 10.53
C LEU A 186 2.64 16.49 9.49
N LEU A 187 2.07 15.40 9.98
CA LEU A 187 1.28 14.48 9.17
C LEU A 187 -0.17 14.62 9.61
N VAL A 188 -1.03 15.13 8.72
CA VAL A 188 -2.46 15.25 8.95
C VAL A 188 -3.14 14.06 8.29
N ILE A 189 -3.93 13.32 9.05
CA ILE A 189 -4.71 12.17 8.58
C ILE A 189 -6.17 12.48 8.81
N GLU A 190 -6.97 12.42 7.76
CA GLU A 190 -8.41 12.65 7.84
C GLU A 190 -9.17 11.34 7.69
N LEU A 191 -10.12 11.14 8.59
CA LEU A 191 -10.93 9.94 8.72
C LEU A 191 -12.41 10.35 8.62
N PRO A 192 -12.98 10.46 7.41
CA PRO A 192 -14.38 10.84 7.23
C PRO A 192 -15.31 9.77 7.81
N ASP A 193 -16.39 10.22 8.45
CA ASP A 193 -17.42 9.35 9.05
C ASP A 193 -16.87 8.35 10.10
N VAL A 194 -15.71 8.66 10.69
CA VAL A 194 -15.09 7.87 11.76
C VAL A 194 -15.10 8.65 13.07
N ALA A 195 -15.72 8.11 14.11
CA ALA A 195 -15.68 8.63 15.47
C ALA A 195 -14.38 8.24 16.19
N TRP A 196 -14.03 8.96 17.26
CA TRP A 196 -12.83 8.71 18.05
C TRP A 196 -13.18 8.25 19.47
N ASP A 197 -12.91 6.98 19.78
CA ASP A 197 -13.26 6.34 21.06
C ASP A 197 -12.00 5.97 21.88
N THR A 198 -10.87 6.63 21.62
CA THR A 198 -9.58 6.36 22.31
C THR A 198 -8.92 7.65 22.80
N THR A 199 -7.71 7.55 23.34
CA THR A 199 -6.95 8.70 23.84
C THR A 199 -6.73 9.73 22.73
N SER A 200 -7.28 10.94 22.90
CA SER A 200 -7.21 12.01 21.90
C SER A 200 -5.81 12.53 21.65
N GLU A 201 -4.95 12.56 22.67
CA GLU A 201 -3.58 13.05 22.51
C GLU A 201 -2.59 12.21 23.30
N ARG A 202 -1.43 11.92 22.72
CA ARG A 202 -0.36 11.19 23.39
C ARG A 202 1.01 11.54 22.80
N SER A 203 1.98 11.73 23.68
CA SER A 203 3.40 11.82 23.32
C SER A 203 3.96 10.43 23.00
N LEU A 204 4.69 10.32 21.90
CA LEU A 204 5.29 9.10 21.38
C LEU A 204 6.82 9.24 21.43
N SER A 205 7.38 9.29 22.65
CA SER A 205 8.83 9.30 22.83
C SER A 205 9.46 7.95 22.44
N GLY A 206 10.60 8.00 21.76
CA GLY A 206 11.39 6.81 21.40
C GLY A 206 11.10 6.20 20.02
N PHE A 207 10.18 6.77 19.24
CA PHE A 207 9.84 6.27 17.90
C PHE A 207 10.23 7.30 16.83
N VAL A 208 11.40 7.21 16.20
CA VAL A 208 11.76 8.18 15.14
C VAL A 208 11.14 7.75 13.81
N PRO A 209 10.36 8.61 13.10
CA PRO A 209 10.27 10.08 13.25
C PRO A 209 9.03 10.62 13.99
N LEU A 210 8.29 9.81 14.75
CA LEU A 210 7.10 10.22 15.51
C LEU A 210 7.45 10.95 16.82
N LYS A 211 6.79 12.06 17.10
CA LYS A 211 6.90 12.80 18.37
C LYS A 211 5.65 12.64 19.24
N GLY A 212 4.49 12.64 18.62
CA GLY A 212 3.20 12.54 19.31
C GLY A 212 2.05 12.72 18.33
N TYR A 213 0.82 12.63 18.80
CA TYR A 213 -0.37 12.89 17.99
C TYR A 213 -1.45 13.59 18.80
N SER A 214 -2.33 14.30 18.10
CA SER A 214 -3.58 14.87 18.63
C SER A 214 -4.72 14.62 17.65
N ALA A 215 -5.83 14.08 18.14
CA ALA A 215 -7.02 13.77 17.39
C ALA A 215 -8.12 14.76 17.75
N GLN A 216 -8.71 15.36 16.72
CA GLN A 216 -9.76 16.37 16.84
C GLN A 216 -10.96 15.97 15.99
N LYS A 217 -12.16 16.29 16.46
CA LYS A 217 -13.37 16.09 15.67
C LYS A 217 -13.38 17.09 14.50
N SER A 218 -13.57 16.60 13.28
CA SER A 218 -13.64 17.42 12.07
C SER A 218 -14.91 17.09 11.30
N GLY A 219 -15.93 17.95 11.43
CA GLY A 219 -17.24 17.73 10.83
C GLY A 219 -17.87 16.40 11.29
N LYS A 220 -18.10 15.50 10.32
CA LYS A 220 -18.65 14.14 10.56
C LYS A 220 -17.57 13.09 10.85
N GLY A 221 -16.30 13.45 10.77
CA GLY A 221 -15.17 12.54 10.95
C GLY A 221 -14.20 12.99 12.04
N THR A 222 -13.00 12.42 11.97
CA THR A 222 -11.89 12.76 12.86
C THR A 222 -10.69 13.21 12.02
N ARG A 223 -10.03 14.28 12.45
CA ARG A 223 -8.72 14.70 11.95
C ARG A 223 -7.68 14.34 12.99
N LEU A 224 -6.72 13.51 12.60
CA LEU A 224 -5.57 13.13 13.41
C LEU A 224 -4.36 13.90 12.92
N VAL A 225 -3.78 14.72 13.79
CA VAL A 225 -2.54 15.45 13.53
C VAL A 225 -1.41 14.72 14.24
N VAL A 226 -0.40 14.30 13.50
CA VAL A 226 0.77 13.59 14.01
C VAL A 226 1.97 14.52 13.92
N ASN A 227 2.55 14.84 15.07
CA ASN A 227 3.74 15.65 15.15
C ASN A 227 4.97 14.78 14.87
N LEU A 228 5.82 15.21 13.95
CA LEU A 228 7.04 14.53 13.55
C LEU A 228 8.27 15.24 14.16
N SER A 229 9.30 14.47 14.49
CA SER A 229 10.57 15.02 15.02
C SER A 229 11.51 15.52 13.90
N VAL A 230 11.44 14.87 12.74
CA VAL A 230 12.26 15.15 11.56
C VAL A 230 11.40 15.15 10.30
N ALA A 231 11.90 15.80 9.24
CA ALA A 231 11.30 15.70 7.92
C ALA A 231 11.26 14.22 7.49
N SER A 232 10.16 13.80 6.90
CA SER A 232 9.83 12.39 6.70
C SER A 232 9.18 12.14 5.35
N LYS A 233 9.00 10.86 5.02
CA LYS A 233 8.21 10.39 3.87
C LYS A 233 7.30 9.24 4.28
N ILE A 234 6.13 9.16 3.67
CA ILE A 234 5.23 8.02 3.81
C ILE A 234 5.73 6.89 2.91
N VAL A 235 6.13 5.78 3.51
CA VAL A 235 6.57 4.57 2.80
C VAL A 235 5.38 3.68 2.45
N MET A 236 4.37 3.63 3.31
CA MET A 236 3.17 2.82 3.11
C MET A 236 1.98 3.45 3.82
N SER A 237 0.82 3.40 3.18
CA SER A 237 -0.47 3.81 3.74
C SER A 237 -1.56 2.83 3.27
N THR A 238 -2.00 1.93 4.14
CA THR A 238 -2.92 0.84 3.74
C THR A 238 -3.95 0.54 4.81
N ALA A 239 -5.22 0.40 4.39
CA ALA A 239 -6.27 -0.20 5.20
C ALA A 239 -6.20 -1.74 5.09
N MET A 240 -5.95 -2.40 6.22
CA MET A 240 -5.91 -3.85 6.33
C MET A 240 -7.28 -4.41 6.74
N LYS A 241 -7.70 -5.47 6.03
CA LYS A 241 -8.87 -6.27 6.41
C LYS A 241 -8.58 -7.04 7.72
N PRO A 242 -9.63 -7.41 8.47
CA PRO A 242 -9.49 -8.23 9.66
C PRO A 242 -8.82 -9.57 9.34
N ASN A 243 -8.07 -10.09 10.29
CA ASN A 243 -7.53 -11.45 10.26
C ASN A 243 -7.87 -12.18 11.57
N HIS A 244 -7.36 -13.40 11.75
CA HIS A 244 -7.63 -14.22 12.94
C HIS A 244 -7.16 -13.58 14.27
N LYS A 245 -6.24 -12.61 14.24
CA LYS A 245 -5.63 -11.99 15.42
C LYS A 245 -6.01 -10.52 15.62
N TYR A 246 -6.32 -9.81 14.56
CA TYR A 246 -6.52 -8.37 14.56
C TYR A 246 -7.74 -7.97 13.73
N GLY A 247 -8.46 -6.94 14.19
CA GLY A 247 -9.58 -6.35 13.47
C GLY A 247 -9.18 -5.53 12.25
N HIS A 248 -10.10 -4.66 11.80
CA HIS A 248 -9.80 -3.68 10.76
C HIS A 248 -8.74 -2.71 11.27
N ARG A 249 -7.77 -2.37 10.40
CA ARG A 249 -6.66 -1.50 10.77
C ARG A 249 -6.30 -0.56 9.64
N VAL A 250 -5.86 0.64 9.96
CA VAL A 250 -5.17 1.52 9.01
C VAL A 250 -3.72 1.63 9.46
N VAL A 251 -2.78 1.36 8.54
CA VAL A 251 -1.35 1.31 8.84
C VAL A 251 -0.63 2.36 8.02
N PHE A 252 0.18 3.17 8.69
CA PHE A 252 1.11 4.12 8.09
C PHE A 252 2.54 3.76 8.48
N ASP A 253 3.39 3.54 7.48
CA ASP A 253 4.83 3.43 7.67
C ASP A 253 5.47 4.75 7.26
N ILE A 254 6.24 5.35 8.17
CA ILE A 254 6.82 6.68 8.04
C ILE A 254 8.32 6.55 8.25
N ALA A 255 9.11 6.95 7.25
CA ALA A 255 10.56 6.95 7.32
C ALA A 255 11.09 8.38 7.41
N PRO A 256 12.18 8.63 8.15
CA PRO A 256 12.89 9.91 8.05
C PRO A 256 13.43 10.11 6.64
N LEU A 257 13.52 11.38 6.21
CA LEU A 257 14.22 11.77 4.98
C LEU A 257 15.73 11.77 5.16
#